data_AF-A0A7R9MFK8-F1
#
_entry.id   AF-A0A7R9MFK8-F1
#
_cell.length_a   1.000
_cell.length_b   1.000
_cell.length_c   1.000
_cell.angle_alpha   90.00
_cell.angle_beta   90.00
_cell.angle_gamma   90.00
#
_symmetry.space_group_name_H-M   'P 1'
#
loop_
_entity.id
_entity.type
_entity.pdbx_description
1 polymer ?
#
loop_
_entity_poly.entity_id
_entity_poly.type
_entity_poly.pdbx_seq_one_letter_code
_entity_poly.pdbx_strand_id
1 'polypeptide(L)'
;MSAEKQQLLYEKAYCEYRLNYVNEAIDTLDSIKEPDFRAKELRAQALYRLERFDECFDQYLDLIKNSDDDYEDERQTNLAAVVASLSINGKEESIKSKPQIEEQTYELIYNKACALLGSHRYEEALQKLNSAEDMCRKTLEEDGATEEDIESELAIIRTQIAYCYQLQKKDETALRMYNQILKQKPNDSALLAVVSNNVVSINKDQNVFDSKKKMKTALSETLESKLFQLQRQTILFNNCLLLLHTNQSDSVRKQLEEIKKKFPQQISETIL
;
A
#
# COMPACT_ATOMS: atom_id res chain seq x y z
N MET A 1 -33.57 -2.56 21.89
CA MET A 1 -32.78 -3.73 21.45
C MET A 1 -32.49 -4.58 22.66
N SER A 2 -32.66 -5.91 22.59
CA SER A 2 -32.33 -6.80 23.71
C SER A 2 -30.83 -6.76 24.02
N ALA A 3 -30.44 -7.03 25.26
CA ALA A 3 -29.04 -7.07 25.70
C ALA A 3 -28.16 -8.03 24.85
N GLU A 4 -28.74 -9.11 24.33
CA GLU A 4 -28.06 -10.05 23.41
C GLU A 4 -27.66 -9.41 22.07
N LYS A 5 -28.39 -8.41 21.56
CA LYS A 5 -28.02 -7.73 20.31
C LYS A 5 -26.80 -6.83 20.46
N GLN A 6 -26.50 -6.34 21.66
CA GLN A 6 -25.23 -5.65 21.93
C GLN A 6 -24.05 -6.62 22.02
N GLN A 7 -24.32 -7.90 22.34
CA GLN A 7 -23.29 -8.87 22.72
C GLN A 7 -22.50 -9.45 21.53
N LEU A 8 -22.95 -9.22 20.28
CA LEU A 8 -22.29 -9.75 19.07
C LEU A 8 -21.98 -8.68 18.01
N LEU A 9 -21.99 -7.39 18.37
CA LEU A 9 -21.70 -6.32 17.42
C LEU A 9 -20.26 -6.38 16.92
N TYR A 10 -19.31 -6.73 17.79
CA TYR A 10 -17.91 -6.91 17.40
C TYR A 10 -17.76 -8.06 16.39
N GLU A 11 -18.33 -9.23 16.67
CA GLU A 11 -18.28 -10.40 15.79
C GLU A 11 -18.95 -10.13 14.45
N LYS A 12 -20.07 -9.37 14.45
CA LYS A 12 -20.72 -8.89 13.22
C LYS A 12 -19.78 -8.02 12.40
N ALA A 13 -19.19 -6.99 13.02
CA ALA A 13 -18.24 -6.09 12.34
C ALA A 13 -17.01 -6.84 11.82
N TYR A 14 -16.50 -7.80 12.58
CA TYR A 14 -15.39 -8.64 12.17
C TYR A 14 -15.74 -9.46 10.92
N CYS A 15 -16.92 -10.10 10.89
CA CYS A 15 -17.40 -10.81 9.70
C CYS A 15 -17.56 -9.87 8.50
N GLU A 16 -18.15 -8.68 8.69
CA GLU A 16 -18.29 -7.66 7.64
C GLU A 16 -16.92 -7.24 7.08
N TYR A 17 -15.95 -6.94 7.95
CA TYR A 17 -14.58 -6.59 7.57
C TYR A 17 -13.88 -7.71 6.78
N ARG A 18 -13.99 -8.96 7.25
CA ARG A 18 -13.39 -10.14 6.60
C ARG A 18 -14.01 -10.44 5.24
N LEU A 19 -15.29 -10.10 5.05
CA LEU A 19 -16.01 -10.20 3.76
C LEU A 19 -15.82 -8.97 2.86
N ASN A 20 -14.96 -8.02 3.24
CA ASN A 20 -14.69 -6.77 2.52
C ASN A 20 -15.90 -5.80 2.46
N TYR A 21 -16.88 -5.94 3.36
CA TYR A 21 -17.94 -4.97 3.61
C TYR A 21 -17.45 -3.92 4.62
N VAL A 22 -16.41 -3.17 4.23
CA VAL A 22 -15.62 -2.35 5.16
C VAL A 22 -16.40 -1.13 5.68
N ASN A 23 -17.28 -0.54 4.86
CA ASN A 23 -18.14 0.57 5.31
C ASN A 23 -19.16 0.07 6.34
N GLU A 24 -19.78 -1.08 6.08
CA GLU A 24 -20.73 -1.73 6.99
C GLU A 24 -20.07 -2.12 8.31
N ALA A 25 -18.81 -2.59 8.27
CA ALA A 25 -18.03 -2.87 9.47
C ALA A 25 -17.81 -1.61 10.32
N ILE A 26 -17.47 -0.46 9.70
CA ILE A 26 -17.35 0.83 10.40
C ILE A 26 -18.70 1.23 11.02
N ASP A 27 -19.79 1.16 10.27
CA ASP A 27 -21.13 1.51 10.76
C ASP A 27 -21.53 0.64 11.97
N THR A 28 -21.22 -0.66 11.92
CA THR A 28 -21.46 -1.58 13.04
C THR A 28 -20.58 -1.22 14.25
N LEU A 29 -19.30 -0.92 14.06
CA LEU A 29 -18.37 -0.55 15.13
C LEU A 29 -18.76 0.77 15.80
N ASP A 30 -19.14 1.78 15.02
CA ASP A 30 -19.57 3.09 15.51
C ASP A 30 -20.91 3.01 16.27
N SER A 31 -21.68 1.93 16.11
CA SER A 31 -22.91 1.68 16.89
C SER A 31 -22.67 1.13 18.30
N ILE A 32 -21.44 0.70 18.61
CA ILE A 32 -21.05 0.18 19.93
C ILE A 32 -20.91 1.35 20.90
N LYS A 33 -21.74 1.40 21.95
CA LYS A 33 -21.75 2.51 22.92
C LYS A 33 -20.45 2.67 23.71
N GLU A 34 -19.85 1.55 24.09
CA GLU A 34 -18.62 1.49 24.89
C GLU A 34 -17.68 0.49 24.21
N PRO A 35 -16.94 0.91 23.17
CA PRO A 35 -16.06 0.01 22.43
C PRO A 35 -14.84 -0.37 23.28
N ASP A 36 -14.59 -1.68 23.37
CA ASP A 36 -13.36 -2.22 23.94
C ASP A 36 -12.16 -2.03 22.97
N PHE A 37 -10.96 -2.41 23.41
CA PHE A 37 -9.74 -2.28 22.59
C PHE A 37 -9.84 -3.02 21.26
N ARG A 38 -10.42 -4.23 21.25
CA ARG A 38 -10.60 -5.03 20.03
C ARG A 38 -11.47 -4.32 19.00
N ALA A 39 -12.59 -3.74 19.44
CA ALA A 39 -13.44 -2.94 18.55
C ALA A 39 -12.70 -1.70 18.02
N LYS A 40 -11.93 -1.02 18.87
CA LYS A 40 -11.12 0.14 18.47
C LYS A 40 -10.03 -0.23 17.46
N GLU A 41 -9.36 -1.37 17.62
CA GLU A 41 -8.35 -1.89 16.70
C GLU A 41 -8.95 -2.27 15.35
N LEU A 42 -10.05 -3.03 15.34
CA LEU A 42 -10.73 -3.40 14.11
C LEU A 42 -11.22 -2.14 13.36
N ARG A 43 -11.67 -1.12 14.09
CA ARG A 43 -12.02 0.18 13.52
C ARG A 43 -10.82 0.86 12.87
N ALA A 44 -9.65 0.87 13.52
CA ALA A 44 -8.42 1.42 12.94
C ALA A 44 -8.03 0.71 11.63
N GLN A 45 -8.09 -0.62 11.62
CA GLN A 45 -7.82 -1.44 10.42
C GLN A 45 -8.81 -1.16 9.29
N ALA A 46 -10.11 -1.04 9.61
CA ALA A 46 -11.13 -0.70 8.64
C ALA A 46 -10.96 0.73 8.07
N LEU A 47 -10.57 1.70 8.91
CA LEU A 47 -10.24 3.05 8.46
C LEU A 47 -9.04 3.06 7.52
N TYR A 48 -7.98 2.31 7.83
CA TYR A 48 -6.81 2.17 6.96
C TYR A 48 -7.21 1.60 5.59
N ARG A 49 -8.05 0.56 5.59
CA ARG A 49 -8.53 -0.08 4.36
C ARG A 49 -9.43 0.82 3.51
N LEU A 50 -10.14 1.77 4.13
CA LEU A 50 -10.90 2.82 3.45
C LEU A 50 -10.04 4.04 3.06
N GLU A 51 -8.73 4.00 3.33
CA GLU A 51 -7.79 5.10 3.09
C GLU A 51 -8.15 6.39 3.87
N ARG A 52 -8.88 6.25 4.98
CA ARG A 52 -9.21 7.32 5.93
C ARG A 52 -8.05 7.50 6.93
N PHE A 53 -6.87 7.80 6.40
CA PHE A 53 -5.62 7.75 7.15
C PHE A 53 -5.54 8.75 8.31
N ASP A 54 -6.16 9.93 8.18
CA ASP A 54 -6.19 10.94 9.25
C ASP A 54 -6.90 10.39 10.51
N GLU A 55 -8.08 9.77 10.34
CA GLU A 55 -8.82 9.15 11.45
C GLU A 55 -8.15 7.89 11.96
N CYS A 56 -7.54 7.11 11.06
CA CYS A 56 -6.77 5.92 11.43
C CYS A 56 -5.57 6.29 12.32
N PHE A 57 -4.88 7.39 11.99
CA PHE A 57 -3.75 7.90 12.76
C PHE A 57 -4.17 8.31 14.17
N ASP A 58 -5.22 9.14 14.29
CA ASP A 58 -5.75 9.56 15.59
C ASP A 58 -6.19 8.34 16.43
N GLN A 59 -6.79 7.31 15.81
CA GLN A 59 -7.20 6.07 16.48
C GLN A 59 -6.02 5.24 16.99
N TYR A 60 -4.94 5.07 16.21
CA TYR A 60 -3.75 4.34 16.66
C TYR A 60 -2.99 5.08 17.77
N LEU A 61 -2.96 6.41 17.74
CA LEU A 61 -2.41 7.19 18.85
C LEU A 61 -3.20 6.97 20.15
N ASP A 62 -4.54 6.93 20.09
CA ASP A 62 -5.37 6.60 21.25
C ASP A 62 -5.11 5.18 21.75
N LEU A 63 -5.01 4.21 20.85
CA LEU A 63 -4.71 2.82 21.22
C LEU A 63 -3.36 2.74 21.95
N ILE A 64 -2.27 3.19 21.33
CA ILE A 64 -0.92 3.10 21.89
C ILE A 64 -0.79 3.81 23.23
N LYS A 65 -1.45 4.95 23.42
CA LYS A 65 -1.39 5.69 24.68
C LYS A 65 -2.11 4.98 25.83
N ASN A 66 -3.13 4.17 25.53
CA ASN A 66 -4.04 3.63 26.53
C ASN A 66 -3.93 2.12 26.72
N SER A 67 -3.09 1.43 25.97
CA SER A 67 -2.83 -0.01 26.12
C SER A 67 -1.41 -0.27 26.62
N ASP A 68 -1.29 -1.24 27.52
CA ASP A 68 -0.03 -1.75 28.07
C ASP A 68 -0.14 -3.28 28.01
N ASP A 69 0.23 -3.83 26.85
CA ASP A 69 0.10 -5.24 26.50
C ASP A 69 1.16 -5.66 25.47
N ASP A 70 1.24 -6.96 25.18
CA ASP A 70 2.24 -7.57 24.31
C ASP A 70 2.11 -7.18 22.82
N TYR A 71 1.11 -6.36 22.45
CA TYR A 71 0.84 -5.96 21.05
C TYR A 71 1.35 -4.56 20.69
N GLU A 72 2.22 -3.97 21.52
CA GLU A 72 2.72 -2.61 21.30
C GLU A 72 3.50 -2.50 19.99
N ASP A 73 4.37 -3.45 19.69
CA ASP A 73 5.25 -3.44 18.50
C ASP A 73 4.43 -3.52 17.20
N GLU A 74 3.39 -4.35 17.16
CA GLU A 74 2.47 -4.44 16.01
C GLU A 74 1.67 -3.14 15.85
N ARG A 75 1.24 -2.52 16.96
CA ARG A 75 0.54 -1.23 16.92
C ARG A 75 1.47 -0.11 16.42
N GLN A 76 2.73 -0.09 16.84
CA GLN A 76 3.74 0.85 16.33
C GLN A 76 3.99 0.64 14.83
N THR A 77 4.09 -0.61 14.38
CA THR A 77 4.27 -0.96 12.96
C THR A 77 3.09 -0.48 12.11
N ASN A 78 1.86 -0.69 12.60
CA ASN A 78 0.66 -0.20 11.94
C ASN A 78 0.60 1.33 11.90
N LEU A 79 0.93 2.02 13.01
CA LEU A 79 1.02 3.48 13.03
C LEU A 79 2.07 4.00 12.03
N ALA A 80 3.22 3.33 11.90
CA ALA A 80 4.25 3.68 10.92
C ALA A 80 3.74 3.56 9.48
N ALA A 81 2.94 2.54 9.17
CA ALA A 81 2.30 2.37 7.85
C ALA A 81 1.27 3.49 7.56
N VAL A 82 0.52 3.92 8.57
CA VAL A 82 -0.39 5.07 8.45
C VAL A 82 0.39 6.36 8.18
N VAL A 83 1.49 6.60 8.91
CA VAL A 83 2.38 7.74 8.68
C VAL A 83 2.95 7.73 7.26
N ALA A 84 3.41 6.58 6.77
CA ALA A 84 3.88 6.45 5.40
C ALA A 84 2.80 6.78 4.37
N SER A 85 1.57 6.32 4.61
CA SER A 85 0.42 6.60 3.75
C SER A 85 0.04 8.09 3.76
N LEU A 86 0.08 8.76 4.90
CA LEU A 86 -0.13 10.21 5.00
C LEU A 86 0.93 10.99 4.22
N SER A 87 2.21 10.63 4.36
CA SER A 87 3.31 11.23 3.57
C SER A 87 3.13 11.05 2.07
N ILE A 88 2.78 9.84 1.61
CA ILE A 88 2.54 9.56 0.17
C ILE A 88 1.37 10.39 -0.38
N ASN A 89 0.36 10.67 0.45
CA ASN A 89 -0.78 11.51 0.08
C ASN A 89 -0.53 13.00 0.28
N GLY A 90 0.70 13.42 0.61
CA GLY A 90 1.05 14.83 0.81
C GLY A 90 0.39 15.46 2.04
N LYS A 91 -0.05 14.66 3.02
CA LYS A 91 -0.74 15.09 4.25
C LYS A 91 0.18 15.01 5.47
N GLU A 92 1.43 15.43 5.31
CA GLU A 92 2.40 15.38 6.40
C GLU A 92 2.02 16.32 7.55
N GLU A 93 1.33 17.41 7.24
CA GLU A 93 0.77 18.37 8.20
C GLU A 93 -0.34 17.78 9.06
N SER A 94 -1.01 16.71 8.62
CA SER A 94 -2.00 16.00 9.44
C SER A 94 -1.36 15.28 10.63
N ILE A 95 -0.05 15.05 10.60
CA ILE A 95 0.70 14.40 11.68
C ILE A 95 0.92 15.44 12.80
N LYS A 96 -0.08 15.64 13.65
CA LYS A 96 -0.11 16.64 14.74
C LYS A 96 1.03 16.46 15.75
N SER A 97 1.48 15.23 15.95
CA SER A 97 2.65 14.88 16.77
C SER A 97 3.48 13.88 16.00
N LYS A 98 4.79 14.10 15.84
CA LYS A 98 5.68 13.08 15.27
C LYS A 98 5.86 11.98 16.31
N PRO A 99 5.22 10.81 16.16
CA PRO A 99 5.46 9.72 17.10
C PRO A 99 6.94 9.35 17.02
N GLN A 100 7.58 9.15 18.18
CA GLN A 100 8.90 8.52 18.22
C GLN A 100 8.67 7.02 18.02
N ILE A 101 8.70 6.61 16.76
CA ILE A 101 8.63 5.20 16.38
C ILE A 101 10.07 4.70 16.31
N GLU A 102 10.40 3.73 17.15
CA GLU A 102 11.74 3.14 17.16
C GLU A 102 11.93 2.22 15.95
N GLU A 103 13.15 2.18 15.42
CA GLU A 103 13.47 1.40 14.21
C GLU A 103 13.98 0.00 14.61
N GLN A 104 13.18 -0.74 15.38
CA GLN A 104 13.60 -2.02 15.98
C GLN A 104 13.41 -3.22 15.04
N THR A 105 12.45 -3.16 14.12
CA THR A 105 12.16 -4.22 13.15
C THR A 105 12.34 -3.74 11.72
N TYR A 106 12.51 -4.68 10.79
CA TYR A 106 12.70 -4.35 9.37
C TYR A 106 11.43 -3.72 8.77
N GLU A 107 10.24 -4.07 9.26
CA GLU A 107 8.95 -3.48 8.87
C GLU A 107 8.85 -2.01 9.27
N LEU A 108 9.32 -1.66 10.47
CA LEU A 108 9.38 -0.27 10.95
C LEU A 108 10.34 0.57 10.10
N ILE A 109 11.53 0.02 9.79
CA ILE A 109 12.51 0.65 8.89
C ILE A 109 11.93 0.80 7.48
N TYR A 110 11.26 -0.23 6.96
CA TYR A 110 10.60 -0.20 5.65
C TYR A 110 9.53 0.88 5.58
N ASN A 111 8.63 0.95 6.57
CA ASN A 111 7.59 1.97 6.64
C ASN A 111 8.18 3.38 6.75
N LYS A 112 9.26 3.54 7.52
CA LYS A 112 10.01 4.80 7.58
C LYS A 112 10.56 5.20 6.21
N ALA A 113 11.09 4.24 5.46
CA ALA A 113 11.57 4.48 4.11
C ALA A 113 10.44 4.87 3.14
N CYS A 114 9.28 4.24 3.24
CA CYS A 114 8.09 4.61 2.48
C CYS A 114 7.61 6.03 2.80
N ALA A 115 7.64 6.45 4.07
CA ALA A 115 7.36 7.84 4.43
C ALA A 115 8.37 8.82 3.79
N LEU A 116 9.66 8.51 3.83
CA LEU A 116 10.72 9.30 3.17
C LEU A 116 10.53 9.39 1.65
N LEU A 117 10.08 8.31 1.00
CA LEU A 117 9.70 8.33 -0.42
C LEU A 117 8.54 9.29 -0.69
N GLY A 118 7.52 9.28 0.17
CA GLY A 118 6.40 10.23 0.11
C GLY A 118 6.87 11.69 0.22
N SER A 119 7.86 11.96 1.07
CA SER A 119 8.49 13.29 1.21
C SER A 119 9.54 13.61 0.13
N HIS A 120 9.67 12.81 -0.93
CA HIS A 120 10.67 12.96 -1.99
C HIS A 120 12.15 12.92 -1.54
N ARG A 121 12.45 12.30 -0.39
CA ARG A 121 13.81 12.14 0.17
C ARG A 121 14.43 10.81 -0.26
N TYR A 122 14.70 10.69 -1.56
CA TYR A 122 15.01 9.41 -2.21
C TYR A 122 16.31 8.77 -1.71
N GLU A 123 17.37 9.54 -1.51
CA GLU A 123 18.66 9.03 -1.05
C GLU A 123 18.56 8.42 0.35
N GLU A 124 17.84 9.08 1.26
CA GLU A 124 17.62 8.60 2.62
C GLU A 124 16.68 7.40 2.64
N ALA A 125 15.62 7.43 1.82
CA ALA A 125 14.74 6.28 1.65
C ALA A 125 15.51 5.05 1.16
N LEU A 126 16.43 5.22 0.19
CA LEU A 126 17.25 4.13 -0.34
C LEU A 126 18.16 3.54 0.75
N GLN A 127 18.78 4.38 1.59
CA GLN A 127 19.59 3.91 2.71
C GLN A 127 18.76 3.08 3.70
N LYS A 128 17.56 3.54 4.05
CA LYS A 128 16.65 2.82 4.93
C LYS A 128 16.15 1.51 4.32
N LEU A 129 15.80 1.50 3.03
CA LEU A 129 15.37 0.27 2.35
C LEU A 129 16.47 -0.79 2.30
N ASN A 130 17.72 -0.41 2.04
CA ASN A 130 18.84 -1.37 2.08
C ASN A 130 19.03 -1.92 3.49
N SER A 131 18.90 -1.07 4.53
CA SER A 131 18.95 -1.52 5.92
C SER A 131 17.80 -2.46 6.28
N ALA A 132 16.60 -2.20 5.76
CA ALA A 132 15.45 -3.08 5.95
C ALA A 132 15.66 -4.41 5.23
N GLU A 133 16.23 -4.41 4.02
CA GLU A 133 16.55 -5.64 3.27
C GLU A 133 17.55 -6.52 4.05
N ASP A 134 18.64 -5.92 4.55
CA ASP A 134 19.66 -6.62 5.34
C ASP A 134 19.10 -7.17 6.66
N MET A 135 18.26 -6.40 7.35
CA MET A 135 17.63 -6.83 8.60
C MET A 135 16.60 -7.93 8.37
N CYS A 136 15.72 -7.76 7.38
CA CYS A 136 14.71 -8.75 6.99
C CYS A 136 15.34 -10.11 6.70
N ARG A 137 16.41 -10.14 5.89
CA ARG A 137 17.13 -11.39 5.60
C ARG A 137 17.68 -12.04 6.88
N LYS A 138 18.39 -11.28 7.71
CA LYS A 138 19.00 -11.82 8.94
C LYS A 138 17.95 -12.37 9.90
N THR A 139 16.88 -11.62 10.13
CA THR A 139 15.78 -12.05 11.01
C THR A 139 15.15 -13.35 10.52
N LEU A 140 14.83 -13.44 9.22
CA LEU A 140 14.23 -14.65 8.65
C LEU A 140 15.19 -15.84 8.63
N GLU A 141 16.49 -15.62 8.39
CA GLU A 141 17.52 -16.67 8.48
C GLU A 141 17.66 -17.19 9.93
N GLU A 142 17.64 -16.29 10.92
CA GLU A 142 17.68 -16.64 12.36
C GLU A 142 16.44 -17.43 12.80
N ASP A 143 15.27 -17.11 12.24
CA ASP A 143 14.01 -17.82 12.46
C ASP A 143 13.93 -19.16 11.68
N GLY A 144 14.95 -19.49 10.88
CA GLY A 144 15.01 -20.74 10.12
C GLY A 144 14.08 -20.78 8.90
N ALA A 145 13.70 -19.63 8.37
CA ALA A 145 12.91 -19.52 7.14
C ALA A 145 13.68 -20.13 5.95
N THR A 146 12.93 -20.62 4.96
CA THR A 146 13.56 -21.14 3.73
C THR A 146 14.01 -19.99 2.83
N GLU A 147 14.97 -20.23 1.93
CA GLU A 147 15.39 -19.21 0.96
C GLU A 147 14.21 -18.74 0.08
N GLU A 148 13.23 -19.61 -0.19
CA GLU A 148 12.02 -19.24 -0.94
C GLU A 148 11.17 -18.23 -0.16
N ASP A 149 10.97 -18.46 1.15
CA ASP A 149 10.22 -17.55 2.02
C ASP A 149 10.95 -16.21 2.18
N ILE A 150 12.28 -16.24 2.38
CA ILE A 150 13.12 -15.05 2.45
C ILE A 150 13.01 -14.24 1.16
N GLU A 151 13.18 -14.87 0.00
CA GLU A 151 13.09 -14.17 -1.28
C GLU A 151 11.69 -13.63 -1.56
N SER A 152 10.64 -14.31 -1.08
CA SER A 152 9.26 -13.81 -1.15
C SER A 152 9.07 -12.54 -0.33
N GLU A 153 9.59 -12.47 0.89
CA GLU A 153 9.47 -11.26 1.71
C GLU A 153 10.34 -10.11 1.20
N LEU A 154 11.57 -10.41 0.79
CA LEU A 154 12.46 -9.39 0.22
C LEU A 154 11.94 -8.82 -1.10
N ALA A 155 11.05 -9.51 -1.81
CA ALA A 155 10.48 -9.01 -3.06
C ALA A 155 9.71 -7.68 -2.87
N ILE A 156 9.06 -7.48 -1.73
CA ILE A 156 8.34 -6.24 -1.40
C ILE A 156 9.35 -5.09 -1.18
N ILE A 157 10.40 -5.34 -0.41
CA ILE A 157 11.46 -4.35 -0.12
C ILE A 157 12.21 -3.98 -1.40
N ARG A 158 12.64 -4.98 -2.18
CA ARG A 158 13.36 -4.79 -3.45
C ARG A 158 12.52 -4.07 -4.50
N THR A 159 11.19 -4.26 -4.49
CA THR A 159 10.29 -3.49 -5.35
C THR A 159 10.35 -1.99 -5.03
N GLN A 160 10.39 -1.62 -3.75
CA GLN A 160 10.53 -0.22 -3.34
C GLN A 160 11.93 0.34 -3.60
N ILE A 161 12.98 -0.47 -3.46
CA ILE A 161 14.34 -0.08 -3.86
C ILE A 161 14.38 0.25 -5.36
N ALA A 162 13.82 -0.63 -6.19
CA ALA A 162 13.72 -0.41 -7.63
C ALA A 162 12.91 0.84 -7.97
N TYR A 163 11.83 1.11 -7.23
CA TYR A 163 11.03 2.32 -7.38
C TYR A 163 11.82 3.58 -7.03
N CYS A 164 12.62 3.55 -5.96
CA CYS A 164 13.52 4.64 -5.61
C CYS A 164 14.54 4.92 -6.73
N TYR A 165 15.13 3.88 -7.33
CA TYR A 165 15.99 4.05 -8.50
C TYR A 165 15.25 4.67 -9.70
N GLN A 166 14.01 4.25 -9.96
CA GLN A 166 13.18 4.83 -11.03
C GLN A 166 12.91 6.33 -10.79
N LEU A 167 12.57 6.72 -9.55
CA LEU A 167 12.34 8.13 -9.21
C LEU A 167 13.61 8.98 -9.41
N GLN A 168 14.78 8.41 -9.17
CA GLN A 168 16.09 9.02 -9.44
C GLN A 168 16.53 8.94 -10.92
N LYS A 169 15.65 8.54 -11.85
CA LYS A 169 15.93 8.38 -13.29
C LYS A 169 17.02 7.35 -13.62
N LYS A 170 17.25 6.40 -12.72
CA LYS A 170 18.18 5.27 -12.90
C LYS A 170 17.41 4.05 -13.47
N ASP A 171 16.74 4.26 -14.59
CA ASP A 171 15.75 3.35 -15.18
C ASP A 171 16.34 1.96 -15.52
N GLU A 172 17.60 1.88 -15.97
CA GLU A 172 18.26 0.60 -16.26
C GLU A 172 18.42 -0.28 -15.01
N THR A 173 18.74 0.33 -13.88
CA THR A 173 18.86 -0.39 -12.59
C THR A 173 17.48 -0.81 -12.10
N ALA A 174 16.51 0.09 -12.13
CA ALA A 174 15.13 -0.22 -11.75
C ALA A 174 14.54 -1.38 -12.60
N LEU A 175 14.69 -1.32 -13.93
CA LEU A 175 14.21 -2.37 -14.83
C LEU A 175 14.88 -3.73 -14.56
N ARG A 176 16.18 -3.77 -14.28
CA ARG A 176 16.87 -5.02 -13.95
C ARG A 176 16.27 -5.66 -12.71
N MET A 177 16.05 -4.87 -11.66
CA MET A 177 15.45 -5.35 -10.41
C MET A 177 14.01 -5.81 -10.61
N TYR A 178 13.16 -5.02 -11.26
CA TYR A 178 11.78 -5.42 -11.54
C TYR A 178 11.69 -6.72 -12.34
N ASN A 179 12.53 -6.88 -13.36
CA ASN A 179 12.56 -8.11 -14.14
C ASN A 179 13.07 -9.31 -13.33
N GLN A 180 13.97 -9.12 -12.36
CA GLN A 180 14.38 -10.18 -11.44
C GLN A 180 13.22 -10.63 -10.56
N ILE A 181 12.48 -9.68 -9.97
CA ILE A 181 11.29 -9.96 -9.14
C ILE A 181 10.23 -10.72 -9.96
N LEU A 182 9.95 -10.27 -11.19
CA LEU A 182 8.98 -10.96 -12.06
C LEU A 182 9.41 -12.39 -12.44
N LYS A 183 10.72 -12.66 -12.53
CA LYS A 183 11.24 -14.02 -12.81
C LYS A 183 11.05 -14.98 -11.64
N GLN A 184 11.04 -14.47 -10.42
CA GLN A 184 10.77 -15.25 -9.20
C GLN A 184 9.30 -15.67 -9.09
N LYS A 185 8.41 -15.02 -9.87
CA LYS A 185 6.96 -15.32 -9.90
C LYS A 185 6.32 -15.28 -8.49
N PRO A 186 6.41 -14.13 -7.80
CA PRO A 186 5.78 -14.00 -6.49
C PRO A 186 4.29 -14.32 -6.54
N ASN A 187 3.78 -14.95 -5.48
CA ASN A 187 2.36 -15.35 -5.40
C ASN A 187 1.43 -14.15 -5.19
N ASP A 188 1.95 -13.02 -4.70
CA ASP A 188 1.14 -11.83 -4.51
C ASP A 188 0.82 -11.13 -5.84
N SER A 189 -0.45 -11.24 -6.23
CA SER A 189 -1.03 -10.57 -7.39
C SER A 189 -0.90 -9.03 -7.34
N ALA A 190 -0.96 -8.43 -6.14
CA ALA A 190 -0.87 -6.98 -5.98
C ALA A 190 0.56 -6.51 -6.26
N LEU A 191 1.57 -7.16 -5.65
CA LEU A 191 2.98 -6.95 -5.98
C LEU A 191 3.26 -7.11 -7.48
N LEU A 192 2.78 -8.19 -8.09
CA LEU A 192 2.93 -8.43 -9.53
C LEU A 192 2.35 -7.29 -10.38
N ALA A 193 1.18 -6.77 -10.00
CA ALA A 193 0.53 -5.66 -10.69
C ALA A 193 1.36 -4.37 -10.58
N VAL A 194 1.85 -4.04 -9.39
CA VAL A 194 2.69 -2.86 -9.13
C VAL A 194 3.99 -2.94 -9.93
N VAL A 195 4.72 -4.05 -9.84
CA VAL A 195 5.98 -4.25 -10.58
C VAL A 195 5.75 -4.20 -12.09
N SER A 196 4.68 -4.85 -12.58
CA SER A 196 4.31 -4.83 -13.99
C SER A 196 4.01 -3.42 -14.49
N ASN A 197 3.25 -2.64 -13.71
CA ASN A 197 2.96 -1.25 -14.02
C ASN A 197 4.22 -0.39 -14.11
N ASN A 198 5.14 -0.55 -13.16
CA ASN A 198 6.39 0.21 -13.14
C ASN A 198 7.26 -0.11 -14.35
N VAL A 199 7.38 -1.39 -14.73
CA VAL A 199 8.06 -1.81 -15.98
C VAL A 199 7.44 -1.15 -17.21
N VAL A 200 6.10 -1.13 -17.30
CA VAL A 200 5.39 -0.48 -18.42
C VAL A 200 5.68 1.01 -18.47
N SER A 201 5.69 1.68 -17.31
CA SER A 201 5.94 3.12 -17.24
C SER A 201 7.35 3.52 -17.73
N ILE A 202 8.35 2.65 -17.53
CA ILE A 202 9.71 2.86 -18.04
C ILE A 202 9.79 2.54 -19.53
N ASN A 203 9.18 1.42 -19.96
CA ASN A 203 9.25 0.94 -21.34
C ASN A 203 8.64 1.92 -22.37
N LYS A 204 7.59 2.67 -22.00
CA LYS A 204 6.90 3.62 -22.89
C LYS A 204 6.45 2.96 -24.22
N ASP A 205 7.07 3.34 -25.33
CA ASP A 205 6.81 2.83 -26.68
C ASP A 205 7.69 1.61 -27.06
N GLN A 206 8.58 1.18 -26.16
CA GLN A 206 9.37 -0.03 -26.29
C GLN A 206 8.64 -1.25 -25.72
N ASN A 207 8.98 -2.45 -26.20
CA ASN A 207 8.45 -3.73 -25.69
C ASN A 207 6.90 -3.79 -25.61
N VAL A 208 6.20 -3.08 -26.50
CA VAL A 208 4.75 -2.86 -26.46
C VAL A 208 3.94 -4.14 -26.23
N PHE A 209 4.30 -5.25 -26.89
CA PHE A 209 3.58 -6.51 -26.75
C PHE A 209 3.63 -7.06 -25.32
N ASP A 210 4.82 -7.06 -24.71
CA ASP A 210 5.01 -7.48 -23.34
C ASP A 210 4.34 -6.50 -22.36
N SER A 211 4.45 -5.19 -22.61
CA SER A 211 3.78 -4.15 -21.83
C SER A 211 2.25 -4.33 -21.83
N LYS A 212 1.64 -4.65 -22.98
CA LYS A 212 0.20 -4.95 -23.07
C LYS A 212 -0.19 -6.19 -22.25
N LYS A 213 0.63 -7.25 -22.28
CA LYS A 213 0.39 -8.47 -21.49
C LYS A 213 0.45 -8.17 -19.99
N LYS A 214 1.47 -7.44 -19.56
CA LYS A 214 1.65 -6.98 -18.18
C LYS A 214 0.48 -6.14 -17.69
N MET A 215 0.05 -5.19 -18.51
CA MET A 215 -1.04 -4.29 -18.15
C MET A 215 -2.40 -4.99 -18.04
N LYS A 216 -2.64 -6.04 -18.83
CA LYS A 216 -3.84 -6.88 -18.66
C LYS A 216 -3.94 -7.49 -17.26
N THR A 217 -2.81 -7.94 -16.69
CA THR A 217 -2.77 -8.48 -15.32
C THR A 217 -2.97 -7.37 -14.29
N ALA A 218 -2.31 -6.23 -14.47
CA ALA A 218 -2.39 -5.11 -13.55
C ALA A 218 -3.79 -4.46 -13.49
N LEU A 219 -4.60 -4.59 -14.55
CA LEU A 219 -5.98 -4.11 -14.63
C LEU A 219 -7.04 -5.13 -14.19
N SER A 220 -6.64 -6.25 -13.58
CA SER A 220 -7.60 -7.26 -13.10
C SER A 220 -8.55 -6.71 -12.04
N GLU A 221 -9.86 -6.95 -12.19
CA GLU A 221 -10.88 -6.53 -11.21
C GLU A 221 -10.64 -7.15 -9.82
N THR A 222 -10.00 -8.31 -9.75
CA THR A 222 -9.64 -8.97 -8.47
C THR A 222 -8.65 -8.16 -7.62
N LEU A 223 -8.02 -7.14 -8.20
CA LEU A 223 -7.09 -6.25 -7.51
C LEU A 223 -7.78 -5.03 -6.89
N GLU A 224 -9.06 -4.79 -7.16
CA GLU A 224 -9.77 -3.60 -6.66
C GLU A 224 -9.76 -3.51 -5.13
N SER A 225 -9.81 -4.65 -4.43
CA SER A 225 -9.75 -4.70 -2.96
C SER A 225 -8.35 -4.89 -2.39
N LYS A 226 -7.32 -4.97 -3.23
CA LYS A 226 -5.93 -5.25 -2.83
C LYS A 226 -4.99 -4.06 -3.06
N LEU A 227 -5.38 -3.11 -3.90
CA LEU A 227 -4.59 -1.94 -4.26
C LEU A 227 -5.27 -0.68 -3.75
N PHE A 228 -4.47 0.25 -3.24
CA PHE A 228 -4.95 1.58 -2.87
C PHE A 228 -5.42 2.37 -4.09
N GLN A 229 -6.29 3.36 -3.86
CA GLN A 229 -6.87 4.20 -4.92
C GLN A 229 -5.78 4.84 -5.78
N LEU A 230 -4.73 5.39 -5.17
CA LEU A 230 -3.62 6.01 -5.90
C LEU A 230 -2.87 5.02 -6.80
N GLN A 231 -2.67 3.78 -6.34
CA GLN A 231 -2.05 2.72 -7.16
C GLN A 231 -2.94 2.34 -8.35
N ARG A 232 -4.25 2.14 -8.11
CA ARG A 232 -5.21 1.81 -9.17
C ARG A 232 -5.30 2.92 -10.22
N GLN A 233 -5.31 4.18 -9.78
CA GLN A 233 -5.29 5.33 -10.66
C GLN A 233 -4.02 5.38 -11.51
N THR A 234 -2.86 5.21 -10.87
CA THR A 234 -1.56 5.20 -11.56
C THR A 234 -1.50 4.10 -12.62
N ILE A 235 -2.00 2.90 -12.32
CA ILE A 235 -2.09 1.78 -13.27
C ILE A 235 -2.98 2.15 -14.46
N LEU A 236 -4.17 2.70 -14.21
CA LEU A 236 -5.09 3.12 -15.27
C LEU A 236 -4.46 4.21 -16.14
N PHE A 237 -3.82 5.21 -15.53
CA PHE A 237 -3.14 6.30 -16.23
C PHE A 237 -1.97 5.80 -17.09
N ASN A 238 -1.12 4.92 -16.56
CA ASN A 238 -0.02 4.33 -17.32
C ASN A 238 -0.54 3.46 -18.49
N ASN A 239 -1.68 2.79 -18.33
CA ASN A 239 -2.32 2.12 -19.47
C ASN A 239 -2.84 3.11 -20.51
N CYS A 240 -3.42 4.26 -20.12
CA CYS A 240 -3.78 5.32 -21.07
C CYS A 240 -2.55 5.77 -21.88
N LEU A 241 -1.41 5.98 -21.22
CA LEU A 241 -0.15 6.34 -21.88
C LEU A 241 0.32 5.25 -22.84
N LEU A 242 0.26 3.98 -22.45
CA LEU A 242 0.58 2.85 -23.34
C LEU A 242 -0.36 2.80 -24.56
N LEU A 243 -1.66 3.04 -24.39
CA LEU A 243 -2.61 3.11 -25.49
C LEU A 243 -2.31 4.29 -26.43
N LEU A 244 -1.89 5.42 -25.88
CA LEU A 244 -1.46 6.59 -26.65
C LEU A 244 -0.20 6.29 -27.45
N HIS A 245 0.83 5.70 -26.84
CA HIS A 245 2.07 5.27 -27.52
C HIS A 245 1.81 4.25 -28.66
N THR A 246 0.66 3.57 -28.62
CA THR A 246 0.27 2.59 -29.63
C THR A 246 -0.81 3.08 -30.57
N ASN A 247 -1.08 4.39 -30.60
CA ASN A 247 -2.05 5.07 -31.46
C ASN A 247 -3.50 4.54 -31.36
N GLN A 248 -3.88 4.00 -30.20
CA GLN A 248 -5.23 3.46 -29.95
C GLN A 248 -6.18 4.54 -29.42
N SER A 249 -6.41 5.59 -30.20
CA SER A 249 -7.14 6.81 -29.77
C SER A 249 -8.55 6.55 -29.21
N ASP A 250 -9.30 5.62 -29.80
CA ASP A 250 -10.65 5.28 -29.30
C ASP A 250 -10.60 4.58 -27.93
N SER A 251 -9.60 3.73 -27.72
CA SER A 251 -9.38 3.06 -26.43
C SER A 251 -8.94 4.05 -25.35
N VAL A 252 -8.10 5.03 -25.70
CA VAL A 252 -7.71 6.13 -24.79
C VAL A 252 -8.96 6.89 -24.33
N ARG A 253 -9.84 7.29 -25.25
CA ARG A 253 -11.08 8.01 -24.91
C ARG A 253 -11.95 7.21 -23.94
N LYS A 254 -12.17 5.92 -24.22
CA LYS A 254 -12.96 5.05 -23.33
C LYS A 254 -12.36 4.96 -21.94
N GLN A 255 -11.04 4.82 -21.84
CA GLN A 255 -10.37 4.68 -20.56
C GLN A 255 -10.36 5.99 -19.75
N LEU A 256 -10.20 7.15 -20.42
CA LEU A 256 -10.31 8.44 -19.75
C LEU A 256 -11.71 8.67 -19.17
N GLU A 257 -12.77 8.24 -19.86
CA GLU A 257 -14.13 8.30 -19.31
C GLU A 257 -14.32 7.34 -18.13
N GLU A 258 -13.66 6.18 -18.14
CA GLU A 258 -13.64 5.28 -16.97
C GLU A 258 -12.93 5.91 -15.78
N ILE A 259 -11.76 6.53 -15.99
CA ILE A 259 -11.02 7.24 -14.94
C ILE A 259 -11.88 8.37 -14.36
N LYS A 260 -12.56 9.16 -15.20
CA LYS A 260 -13.52 10.20 -14.76
C LYS A 260 -14.64 9.66 -13.90
N LYS A 261 -15.19 8.51 -14.27
CA LYS A 261 -16.27 7.88 -13.52
C LYS A 261 -15.80 7.31 -12.19
N LYS A 262 -14.63 6.66 -12.16
CA LYS A 262 -14.09 5.98 -10.96
C LYS A 262 -13.41 6.94 -9.99
N PHE A 263 -12.79 8.01 -10.47
CA PHE A 263 -11.98 8.95 -9.66
C PHE A 263 -12.32 10.43 -9.96
N PRO A 264 -13.56 10.86 -9.69
CA PRO A 264 -14.04 12.18 -10.10
C PRO A 264 -13.34 13.35 -9.40
N GLN A 265 -12.75 13.14 -8.22
CA GLN A 265 -12.21 14.22 -7.38
C GLN A 265 -10.75 14.64 -7.71
N GLN A 266 -9.98 13.82 -8.44
CA GLN A 266 -8.52 14.04 -8.60
C GLN A 266 -8.07 14.40 -10.03
N ILE A 267 -8.97 14.42 -11.02
CA ILE A 267 -8.63 14.84 -12.40
C ILE A 267 -8.25 16.33 -12.48
N SER A 268 -8.60 17.12 -11.46
CA SER A 268 -8.30 18.56 -11.44
C SER A 268 -6.81 18.88 -11.19
N GLU A 269 -6.00 17.95 -10.69
CA GLU A 269 -4.62 18.26 -10.26
C GLU A 269 -3.53 17.66 -11.17
N THR A 270 -3.85 16.71 -12.05
CA THR A 270 -2.83 15.93 -12.79
C THR A 270 -2.77 16.22 -14.30
N ILE A 271 -3.47 17.26 -14.80
CA ILE A 271 -3.51 17.63 -16.23
C ILE A 271 -2.64 18.87 -16.59
N LEU A 272 -1.82 19.39 -15.66
CA LEU A 272 -0.86 20.46 -15.95
C LEU A 272 0.59 20.01 -15.75
#